data_AF-A0A932E6Z1-F1
#
_entry.id   AF-A0A932E6Z1-F1
#
_cell.length_a   1.000
_cell.length_b   1.000
_cell.length_c   1.000
_cell.angle_alpha   90.00
_cell.angle_beta   90.00
_cell.angle_gamma   90.00
#
_symmetry.space_group_name_H-M   'P 1'
#
loop_
_entity.id
_entity.type
_entity.pdbx_description
1 polymer ?
#
loop_
_entity_poly.entity_id
_entity_poly.type
_entity_poly.pdbx_seq_one_letter_code
_entity_poly.pdbx_strand_id
1 'polypeptide(L)'
;MKLGRGTSRRAFTLLELLVAVGIGALLVTLLLSVALAASNLWTRANGRIATAATARAVLDQLEADLQAAVFREDGNVWMSATVLTTTSNSGAWVSTNRGRAAADSLVLTEPAIADDRFGAAGTWLRFFTDAGGRNTANLRAVAYQIVRRAQSSASGAEVSYLLFRSVVSDANTFAAGYNLDPTTGGYRTANATVGNAGNVLRPPLDTVLADHVVDFGVRFFRSNATALRPLFPATPAGDWTNDELTHLVRLGGSGTSDSARPDAVEIMIRVLTDEGVRQLRNFENPPPGYTSTGTWWDIVVQHSHVYTRRVVLPQGAS
;
A
#
# COMPACT_ATOMS: atom_id res chain seq x y z
N MET A 1 -73.22 2.83 59.14
CA MET A 1 -72.26 1.79 58.69
C MET A 1 -72.01 1.97 57.20
N LYS A 2 -70.74 2.23 56.83
CA LYS A 2 -70.12 2.30 55.48
C LYS A 2 -70.76 3.18 54.39
N LEU A 3 -70.19 4.38 54.22
CA LEU A 3 -70.13 5.11 52.96
C LEU A 3 -69.17 4.40 51.99
N GLY A 4 -69.66 4.02 50.80
CA GLY A 4 -68.85 3.50 49.71
C GLY A 4 -68.01 4.61 49.09
N ARG A 5 -66.69 4.47 49.17
CA ARG A 5 -65.71 5.40 48.59
C ARG A 5 -65.71 5.22 47.07
N GLY A 6 -66.17 6.22 46.32
CA GLY A 6 -65.99 6.27 44.86
C GLY A 6 -64.52 6.44 44.51
N THR A 7 -63.94 5.46 43.81
CA THR A 7 -62.62 5.60 43.19
C THR A 7 -62.73 6.54 41.99
N SER A 8 -62.15 7.75 42.08
CA SER A 8 -62.03 8.63 40.93
C SER A 8 -61.01 8.03 39.94
N ARG A 9 -61.49 7.61 38.77
CA ARG A 9 -60.60 7.34 37.64
C ARG A 9 -60.16 8.70 37.10
N ARG A 10 -58.90 9.06 37.33
CA ARG A 10 -58.29 10.23 36.69
C ARG A 10 -58.11 9.93 35.21
N ALA A 11 -58.86 10.62 34.36
CA ALA A 11 -58.66 10.62 32.91
C ALA A 11 -57.63 11.70 32.55
N PHE A 12 -56.68 11.36 31.68
CA PHE A 12 -55.63 12.28 31.23
C PHE A 12 -56.21 13.44 30.41
N THR A 13 -55.61 14.62 30.54
CA THR A 13 -55.99 15.79 29.74
C THR A 13 -55.35 15.74 28.34
N LEU A 14 -56.00 16.34 27.32
CA LEU A 14 -55.44 16.42 25.95
C LEU A 14 -54.06 17.09 25.93
N LEU A 15 -53.82 18.04 26.84
CA LEU A 15 -52.53 18.70 27.03
C LEU A 15 -51.44 17.72 27.48
N GLU A 16 -51.72 16.88 28.48
CA GLU A 16 -50.79 15.83 28.93
C GLU A 16 -50.47 14.84 27.81
N LEU A 17 -51.47 14.46 27.00
CA LEU A 17 -51.25 13.56 25.86
C LEU A 17 -50.31 14.19 24.83
N LEU A 18 -50.50 15.49 24.53
CA LEU A 18 -49.66 16.22 23.58
C LEU A 18 -48.23 16.40 24.08
N VAL A 19 -48.06 16.69 25.38
CA VAL A 19 -46.73 16.78 26.01
C VAL A 19 -46.05 15.40 26.03
N ALA A 20 -46.77 14.33 26.36
CA ALA A 20 -46.23 12.98 26.39
C ALA A 20 -45.75 12.52 24.99
N VAL A 21 -46.53 12.80 23.95
CA VAL A 21 -46.15 12.51 22.56
C VAL A 21 -44.96 13.36 22.12
N GLY A 22 -44.92 14.64 22.51
CA GLY A 22 -43.80 15.54 22.20
C GLY A 22 -42.48 15.09 22.83
N ILE A 23 -42.49 14.76 24.12
CA ILE A 23 -41.32 14.23 24.83
C ILE A 23 -40.93 12.86 24.26
N GLY A 24 -41.91 11.99 23.98
CA GLY A 24 -41.68 10.68 23.38
C GLY A 24 -40.99 10.77 22.02
N ALA A 25 -41.44 11.67 21.14
CA ALA A 25 -40.81 11.90 19.84
C ALA A 25 -39.36 12.39 19.99
N LEU A 26 -39.10 13.29 20.95
CA LEU A 26 -37.76 13.82 21.25
C LEU A 26 -36.81 12.73 21.77
N LEU A 27 -37.32 11.84 22.62
CA LEU A 27 -36.55 10.71 23.12
C LEU A 27 -36.26 9.68 22.01
N VAL A 28 -37.23 9.38 21.15
CA VAL A 28 -37.05 8.44 20.04
C VAL A 28 -36.02 8.96 19.03
N THR A 29 -36.03 10.26 18.70
CA THR A 29 -35.03 10.84 17.80
C THR A 29 -33.62 10.84 18.40
N LEU A 30 -33.50 11.12 19.70
CA LEU A 30 -32.22 11.02 20.42
C LEU A 30 -31.70 9.57 20.46
N LEU A 31 -32.57 8.60 20.74
CA LEU A 31 -32.20 7.17 20.74
C LEU A 31 -31.79 6.70 19.34
N LEU A 32 -32.51 7.15 18.31
CA LEU A 32 -32.17 6.84 16.92
C LEU A 32 -30.82 7.44 16.52
N SER A 33 -30.52 8.68 16.92
CA SER A 33 -29.23 9.31 16.58
C SER A 33 -28.04 8.57 17.22
N VAL A 34 -28.18 8.14 18.48
CA VAL A 34 -27.18 7.30 19.16
C VAL A 34 -27.04 5.94 18.48
N ALA A 35 -28.14 5.30 18.10
CA ALA A 35 -28.11 4.01 17.40
C ALA A 35 -27.42 4.11 16.02
N LEU A 36 -27.70 5.17 15.26
CA LEU A 36 -27.02 5.45 13.98
C LEU A 36 -25.52 5.72 14.19
N ALA A 37 -25.16 6.50 15.22
CA ALA A 37 -23.76 6.77 15.55
C ALA A 37 -22.99 5.50 15.95
N ALA A 38 -23.61 4.63 16.76
CA ALA A 38 -23.05 3.35 17.16
C ALA A 38 -22.87 2.41 15.96
N SER A 39 -23.89 2.28 15.11
CA SER A 39 -23.81 1.49 13.87
C SER A 39 -22.65 1.95 12.97
N ASN A 40 -22.52 3.26 12.76
CA ASN A 40 -21.41 3.83 11.99
C ASN A 40 -20.04 3.59 12.65
N LEU A 41 -19.96 3.55 13.98
CA LEU A 41 -18.73 3.21 14.70
C LEU A 41 -18.36 1.73 14.52
N TRP A 42 -19.34 0.83 14.61
CA TRP A 42 -19.16 -0.61 14.42
C TRP A 42 -18.71 -0.96 13.00
N THR A 43 -19.34 -0.38 11.97
CA THR A 43 -18.94 -0.59 10.57
C THR A 43 -17.51 -0.10 10.32
N ARG A 44 -17.14 1.07 10.87
CA ARG A 44 -15.76 1.60 10.78
C ARG A 44 -14.74 0.74 11.53
N ALA A 45 -15.10 0.21 12.70
CA ALA A 45 -14.24 -0.68 13.47
C ALA A 45 -13.99 -2.01 12.73
N ASN A 46 -15.04 -2.61 12.17
CA ASN A 46 -14.91 -3.84 11.36
C ASN A 46 -14.10 -3.63 10.09
N GLY A 47 -14.33 -2.52 9.36
CA GLY A 47 -13.54 -2.14 8.20
C GLY A 47 -12.05 -2.00 8.54
N ARG A 48 -11.73 -1.30 9.64
CA ARG A 48 -10.34 -1.15 10.13
C ARG A 48 -9.68 -2.48 10.49
N ILE A 49 -10.42 -3.41 11.11
CA ILE A 49 -9.89 -4.73 11.46
C ILE A 49 -9.56 -5.53 10.20
N ALA A 50 -10.44 -5.53 9.19
CA ALA A 50 -10.19 -6.19 7.92
C ALA A 50 -8.98 -5.57 7.18
N THR A 51 -8.91 -4.23 7.10
CA THR A 51 -7.76 -3.52 6.51
C THR A 51 -6.45 -3.85 7.24
N ALA A 52 -6.46 -3.88 8.57
CA ALA A 52 -5.27 -4.20 9.36
C ALA A 52 -4.83 -5.66 9.18
N ALA A 53 -5.77 -6.61 9.06
CA ALA A 53 -5.46 -8.01 8.80
C ALA A 53 -4.82 -8.19 7.42
N THR A 54 -5.39 -7.57 6.38
CA THR A 54 -4.82 -7.59 5.01
C THR A 54 -3.44 -6.94 4.97
N ALA A 55 -3.27 -5.78 5.62
CA ALA A 55 -1.98 -5.09 5.68
C ALA A 55 -0.90 -5.94 6.38
N ARG A 56 -1.25 -6.66 7.46
CA ARG A 56 -0.34 -7.60 8.12
C ARG A 56 0.04 -8.75 7.19
N ALA A 57 -0.93 -9.37 6.52
CA ALA A 57 -0.67 -10.46 5.57
C ALA A 57 0.25 -10.02 4.42
N VAL A 58 0.07 -8.79 3.90
CA VAL A 58 0.98 -8.18 2.90
C VAL A 58 2.40 -8.08 3.44
N LEU A 59 2.56 -7.54 4.66
CA LEU A 59 3.87 -7.37 5.29
C LEU A 59 4.52 -8.71 5.62
N ASP A 60 3.75 -9.72 6.04
CA ASP A 60 4.24 -11.08 6.29
C ASP A 60 4.75 -11.72 4.99
N GLN A 61 4.02 -11.56 3.88
CA GLN A 61 4.43 -12.06 2.57
C GLN A 61 5.70 -11.36 2.05
N LEU A 62 5.78 -10.04 2.19
CA LEU A 62 6.96 -9.24 1.83
C LEU A 62 8.18 -9.65 2.67
N GLU A 63 7.99 -9.81 3.98
CA GLU A 63 9.03 -10.28 4.89
C GLU A 63 9.54 -11.65 4.50
N ALA A 64 8.65 -12.61 4.24
CA ALA A 64 9.04 -13.96 3.82
C ALA A 64 9.88 -13.95 2.53
N ASP A 65 9.47 -13.18 1.52
CA ASP A 65 10.23 -13.09 0.28
C ASP A 65 11.60 -12.43 0.48
N LEU A 66 11.65 -11.34 1.27
CA LEU A 66 12.89 -10.62 1.58
C LEU A 66 13.84 -11.49 2.42
N GLN A 67 13.33 -12.27 3.36
CA GLN A 67 14.10 -13.24 4.14
C GLN A 67 14.65 -14.38 3.29
N ALA A 68 14.00 -14.69 2.18
CA ALA A 68 14.46 -15.65 1.17
C ALA A 68 15.21 -14.97 0.00
N ALA A 69 15.55 -13.68 0.11
CA ALA A 69 16.25 -12.97 -0.95
C ALA A 69 17.68 -13.50 -1.15
N VAL A 70 18.05 -13.73 -2.41
CA VAL A 70 19.35 -14.27 -2.81
C VAL A 70 20.18 -13.20 -3.49
N PHE A 71 21.49 -13.21 -3.22
CA PHE A 71 22.48 -12.29 -3.80
C PHE A 71 23.70 -13.09 -4.25
N ARG A 72 24.34 -12.68 -5.34
CA ARG A 72 25.62 -13.25 -5.78
C ARG A 72 26.58 -12.17 -6.27
N GLU A 73 27.88 -12.48 -6.17
CA GLU A 73 28.97 -11.62 -6.60
C GLU A 73 29.36 -11.87 -8.07
N ASP A 74 28.42 -11.63 -8.99
CA ASP A 74 28.60 -11.90 -10.43
C ASP A 74 28.45 -10.65 -11.33
N GLY A 75 28.32 -9.45 -10.74
CA GLY A 75 28.12 -8.20 -11.46
C GLY A 75 26.71 -7.98 -12.00
N ASN A 76 25.79 -8.90 -11.79
CA ASN A 76 24.38 -8.69 -12.12
C ASN A 76 23.64 -7.92 -11.01
N VAL A 77 22.48 -7.36 -11.36
CA VAL A 77 21.60 -6.72 -10.39
C VAL A 77 20.66 -7.77 -9.78
N TRP A 78 20.87 -8.10 -8.51
CA TRP A 78 20.11 -9.13 -7.79
C TRP A 78 18.89 -8.60 -7.05
N MET A 79 18.89 -7.30 -6.73
CA MET A 79 17.78 -6.57 -6.15
C MET A 79 17.78 -5.15 -6.69
N SER A 80 16.61 -4.56 -6.89
CA SER A 80 16.47 -3.17 -7.27
C SER A 80 15.22 -2.56 -6.62
N ALA A 81 15.36 -1.32 -6.18
CA ALA A 81 14.24 -0.49 -5.79
C ALA A 81 14.28 0.80 -6.61
N THR A 82 13.13 1.20 -7.15
CA THR A 82 12.98 2.46 -7.88
C THR A 82 11.74 3.19 -7.39
N VAL A 83 11.89 4.39 -6.83
CA VAL A 83 10.75 5.27 -6.53
C VAL A 83 10.20 5.82 -7.85
N LEU A 84 8.94 5.54 -8.14
CA LEU A 84 8.30 5.90 -9.40
C LEU A 84 7.68 7.29 -9.30
N THR A 85 8.34 8.32 -9.84
CA THR A 85 7.80 9.69 -9.91
C THR A 85 6.75 9.90 -11.00
N THR A 86 6.57 8.90 -11.87
CA THR A 86 5.53 8.87 -12.91
C THR A 86 4.77 7.55 -12.89
N THR A 87 3.73 7.44 -13.70
CA THR A 87 2.84 6.27 -13.76
C THR A 87 3.04 5.38 -14.98
N SER A 88 4.09 5.64 -15.78
CA SER A 88 4.32 4.97 -17.06
C SER A 88 4.93 3.56 -16.95
N ASN A 89 5.51 3.22 -15.78
CA ASN A 89 6.28 1.97 -15.59
C ASN A 89 5.54 0.70 -16.04
N SER A 90 4.32 0.48 -15.56
CA SER A 90 3.61 -0.79 -15.79
C SER A 90 2.84 -0.84 -17.11
N GLY A 91 2.60 0.31 -17.74
CA GLY A 91 1.70 0.44 -18.90
C GLY A 91 0.25 0.04 -18.63
N ALA A 92 -0.13 -0.23 -17.38
CA ALA A 92 -1.47 -0.65 -16.97
C ALA A 92 -2.17 0.38 -16.07
N TRP A 93 -1.51 1.49 -15.76
CA TRP A 93 -2.05 2.56 -14.94
C TRP A 93 -3.18 3.28 -15.64
N VAL A 94 -4.32 3.41 -14.97
CA VAL A 94 -5.47 4.19 -15.43
C VAL A 94 -5.36 5.59 -14.83
N SER A 95 -5.25 6.59 -15.70
CA SER A 95 -5.15 8.00 -15.31
C SER A 95 -6.44 8.52 -14.65
N THR A 96 -6.34 9.68 -14.03
CA THR A 96 -7.45 10.41 -13.40
C THR A 96 -7.58 11.78 -14.05
N ASN A 97 -8.75 12.41 -13.87
CA ASN A 97 -8.94 13.80 -14.26
C ASN A 97 -8.20 14.74 -13.31
N ARG A 98 -8.16 14.39 -12.02
CA ARG A 98 -7.40 15.09 -10.99
C ARG A 98 -6.48 14.10 -10.27
N GLY A 99 -5.20 14.09 -10.66
CA GLY A 99 -4.18 13.22 -10.05
C GLY A 99 -3.55 13.84 -8.80
N ARG A 100 -2.74 13.03 -8.11
CA ARG A 100 -1.79 13.55 -7.12
C ARG A 100 -0.81 14.51 -7.80
N ALA A 101 -0.51 15.63 -7.17
CA ALA A 101 0.48 16.58 -7.66
C ALA A 101 1.89 16.01 -7.47
N ALA A 102 2.73 16.06 -8.51
CA ALA A 102 4.08 15.49 -8.46
C ALA A 102 4.93 16.08 -7.32
N ALA A 103 4.85 17.41 -7.13
CA ALA A 103 5.59 18.12 -6.09
C ALA A 103 5.22 17.67 -4.66
N ASP A 104 3.95 17.33 -4.43
CA ASP A 104 3.47 16.93 -3.09
C ASP A 104 3.64 15.44 -2.83
N SER A 105 3.94 14.66 -3.87
CA SER A 105 3.94 13.19 -3.80
C SER A 105 5.32 12.60 -3.56
N LEU A 106 6.39 13.39 -3.65
CA LEU A 106 7.75 12.93 -3.40
C LEU A 106 8.32 13.63 -2.17
N VAL A 107 8.31 12.92 -1.06
CA VAL A 107 8.94 13.35 0.19
C VAL A 107 9.60 12.13 0.80
N LEU A 108 10.92 12.05 0.73
CA LEU A 108 11.71 10.89 1.17
C LEU A 108 12.63 11.24 2.34
N THR A 109 12.52 12.47 2.84
CA THR A 109 13.43 13.08 3.82
C THR A 109 12.87 13.08 5.25
N GLU A 110 11.70 12.48 5.48
CA GLU A 110 11.09 12.50 6.81
C GLU A 110 11.88 11.62 7.80
N PRO A 111 11.88 11.93 9.11
CA PRO A 111 12.56 11.08 10.09
C PRO A 111 12.02 9.64 10.10
N ALA A 112 10.70 9.48 9.97
CA ALA A 112 10.03 8.19 9.93
C ALA A 112 9.51 7.88 8.53
N ILE A 113 9.71 6.63 8.08
CA ILE A 113 9.18 6.17 6.78
C ILE A 113 7.65 6.28 6.67
N ALA A 114 6.96 6.35 7.81
CA ALA A 114 5.50 6.45 7.86
C ALA A 114 4.98 7.80 7.32
N ASP A 115 5.84 8.83 7.34
CA ASP A 115 5.52 10.19 6.91
C ASP A 115 6.04 10.50 5.50
N ASP A 116 6.91 9.63 4.97
CA ASP A 116 7.36 9.69 3.58
C ASP A 116 6.20 9.51 2.58
N ARG A 117 6.46 9.97 1.36
CA ARG A 117 5.62 9.86 0.17
C ARG A 117 6.47 9.39 -1.00
N PHE A 118 6.17 8.20 -1.54
CA PHE A 118 7.04 7.51 -2.49
C PHE A 118 6.71 7.83 -3.96
N GLY A 119 6.61 9.12 -4.24
CA GLY A 119 6.42 9.65 -5.57
C GLY A 119 5.02 9.38 -6.11
N ALA A 120 4.96 9.21 -7.43
CA ALA A 120 3.74 8.77 -8.04
C ALA A 120 3.51 7.29 -7.68
N ALA A 121 3.94 6.32 -8.46
CA ALA A 121 3.44 4.95 -8.33
C ALA A 121 4.08 4.14 -7.16
N GLY A 122 4.50 4.80 -6.09
CA GLY A 122 5.21 4.19 -4.98
C GLY A 122 6.60 3.71 -5.40
N THR A 123 7.14 2.76 -4.65
CA THR A 123 8.38 2.07 -4.99
C THR A 123 8.10 0.84 -5.84
N TRP A 124 8.85 0.67 -6.92
CA TRP A 124 8.97 -0.58 -7.64
C TRP A 124 10.13 -1.39 -7.07
N LEU A 125 9.83 -2.35 -6.21
CA LEU A 125 10.80 -3.26 -5.59
C LEU A 125 10.85 -4.56 -6.38
N ARG A 126 12.05 -5.05 -6.69
CA ARG A 126 12.24 -6.34 -7.38
C ARG A 126 13.50 -7.02 -6.90
N PHE A 127 13.46 -8.35 -6.75
CA PHE A 127 14.61 -9.15 -6.31
C PHE A 127 14.39 -10.63 -6.64
N PHE A 128 15.45 -11.42 -6.53
CA PHE A 128 15.37 -12.87 -6.62
C PHE A 128 15.17 -13.50 -5.25
N THR A 129 14.22 -14.42 -5.16
CA THR A 129 13.94 -15.19 -3.94
C THR A 129 14.10 -16.68 -4.20
N ASP A 130 14.52 -17.44 -3.20
CA ASP A 130 14.40 -18.89 -3.24
C ASP A 130 12.96 -19.32 -2.87
N ALA A 131 12.43 -20.34 -3.54
CA ALA A 131 11.10 -20.86 -3.23
C ALA A 131 11.11 -21.84 -2.03
N GLY A 132 12.05 -21.70 -1.09
CA GLY A 132 12.24 -22.61 0.05
C GLY A 132 13.09 -23.86 -0.28
N GLY A 133 13.94 -23.80 -1.30
CA GLY A 133 14.83 -24.90 -1.69
C GLY A 133 16.30 -24.48 -1.63
N ARG A 134 17.15 -25.27 -0.95
CA ARG A 134 18.61 -25.08 -0.84
C ARG A 134 19.39 -25.15 -2.18
N ASN A 135 18.69 -25.19 -3.30
CA ASN A 135 19.26 -25.35 -4.63
C ASN A 135 18.89 -24.16 -5.51
N THR A 136 19.89 -23.58 -6.15
CA THR A 136 19.80 -22.39 -7.00
C THR A 136 18.97 -22.60 -8.28
N ALA A 137 18.53 -23.83 -8.55
CA ALA A 137 17.69 -24.19 -9.68
C ALA A 137 16.25 -23.64 -9.62
N ASN A 138 15.78 -23.20 -8.45
CA ASN A 138 14.39 -22.77 -8.24
C ASN A 138 14.24 -21.29 -7.85
N LEU A 139 15.23 -20.45 -8.20
CA LEU A 139 15.15 -19.02 -7.96
C LEU A 139 14.06 -18.40 -8.82
N ARG A 140 13.31 -17.46 -8.23
CA ARG A 140 12.22 -16.74 -8.90
C ARG A 140 12.42 -15.25 -8.76
N ALA A 141 12.20 -14.51 -9.84
CA ALA A 141 12.10 -13.06 -9.77
C ALA A 141 10.75 -12.69 -9.17
N VAL A 142 10.77 -11.87 -8.12
CA VAL A 142 9.57 -11.28 -7.52
C VAL A 142 9.62 -9.77 -7.66
N ALA A 143 8.46 -9.17 -7.93
CA ALA A 143 8.32 -7.73 -8.00
C ALA A 143 7.06 -7.23 -7.28
N TYR A 144 7.22 -6.13 -6.57
CA TYR A 144 6.18 -5.40 -5.86
C TYR A 144 6.04 -4.01 -6.45
N GLN A 145 4.80 -3.61 -6.75
CA GLN A 145 4.49 -2.26 -7.20
C GLN A 145 3.00 -1.96 -7.03
N ILE A 146 2.68 -0.69 -6.89
CA ILE A 146 1.30 -0.22 -6.95
C ILE A 146 0.92 0.07 -8.40
N VAL A 147 -0.26 -0.37 -8.81
CA VAL A 147 -0.88 0.07 -10.06
C VAL A 147 -2.32 0.48 -9.79
N ARG A 148 -2.67 1.71 -10.16
CA ARG A 148 -4.07 2.17 -10.16
C ARG A 148 -4.78 1.64 -11.39
N ARG A 149 -5.70 0.69 -11.23
CA ARG A 149 -6.48 0.12 -12.34
C ARG A 149 -7.75 -0.56 -11.85
N ALA A 150 -8.64 -0.89 -12.79
CA ALA A 150 -9.79 -1.74 -12.50
C ALA A 150 -9.37 -3.21 -12.38
N GLN A 151 -10.03 -3.94 -11.47
CA GLN A 151 -9.87 -5.39 -11.30
C GLN A 151 -10.66 -6.21 -12.34
N SER A 152 -11.48 -5.55 -13.18
CA SER A 152 -12.16 -6.19 -14.30
C SER A 152 -12.09 -5.32 -15.55
N SER A 153 -12.30 -5.96 -16.71
CA SER A 153 -12.40 -5.27 -18.01
C SER A 153 -13.81 -4.75 -18.31
N ALA A 154 -14.73 -4.81 -17.34
CA ALA A 154 -16.10 -4.33 -17.52
C ALA A 154 -16.10 -2.80 -17.70
N SER A 155 -16.96 -2.32 -18.59
CA SER A 155 -17.16 -0.87 -18.75
C SER A 155 -17.67 -0.28 -17.44
N GLY A 156 -17.01 0.79 -16.97
CA GLY A 156 -17.34 1.42 -15.68
C GLY A 156 -16.85 0.67 -14.45
N ALA A 157 -15.99 -0.35 -14.62
CA ALA A 157 -15.37 -1.04 -13.49
C ALA A 157 -14.64 -0.06 -12.57
N GLU A 158 -14.80 -0.28 -11.27
CA GLU A 158 -14.20 0.58 -10.27
C GLU A 158 -12.67 0.49 -10.32
N VAL A 159 -12.03 1.66 -10.40
CA VAL A 159 -10.58 1.78 -10.42
C VAL A 159 -10.09 2.02 -9.01
N SER A 160 -9.17 1.16 -8.56
CA SER A 160 -8.56 1.24 -7.24
C SER A 160 -7.04 1.21 -7.33
N TYR A 161 -6.38 1.64 -6.27
CA TYR A 161 -4.94 1.45 -6.09
C TYR A 161 -4.69 0.02 -5.59
N LEU A 162 -4.01 -0.80 -6.39
CA LEU A 162 -3.78 -2.20 -6.10
C LEU A 162 -2.28 -2.43 -5.90
N LEU A 163 -1.90 -3.12 -4.83
CA LEU A 163 -0.53 -3.59 -4.63
C LEU A 163 -0.41 -4.98 -5.27
N PHE A 164 0.55 -5.14 -6.16
CA PHE A 164 0.82 -6.40 -6.84
C PHE A 164 2.05 -7.10 -6.24
N ARG A 165 2.01 -8.43 -6.25
CA ARG A 165 3.17 -9.31 -6.07
C ARG A 165 3.31 -10.20 -7.30
N SER A 166 4.06 -9.74 -8.28
CA SER A 166 4.39 -10.55 -9.45
C SER A 166 5.43 -11.59 -9.10
N VAL A 167 5.17 -12.85 -9.44
CA VAL A 167 6.14 -13.93 -9.37
C VAL A 167 6.38 -14.46 -10.78
N VAL A 168 7.61 -14.38 -11.24
CA VAL A 168 8.04 -15.01 -12.49
C VAL A 168 8.28 -16.50 -12.20
N SER A 169 7.81 -17.39 -13.09
CA SER A 169 8.07 -18.82 -12.95
C SER A 169 9.57 -19.09 -13.00
N ASP A 170 10.04 -20.12 -12.30
CA ASP A 170 11.43 -20.60 -12.34
C ASP A 170 12.00 -20.71 -13.77
N ALA A 171 11.28 -21.36 -14.69
CA ALA A 171 11.68 -21.51 -16.10
C ALA A 171 11.90 -20.15 -16.79
N ASN A 172 10.95 -19.21 -16.64
CA ASN A 172 11.08 -17.87 -17.22
C ASN A 172 12.12 -17.00 -16.52
N THR A 173 12.34 -17.18 -15.21
CA THR A 173 13.42 -16.51 -14.47
C THR A 173 14.79 -17.00 -14.95
N PHE A 174 14.95 -18.31 -15.12
CA PHE A 174 16.16 -18.90 -15.67
C PHE A 174 16.41 -18.43 -17.11
N ALA A 175 15.38 -18.46 -17.96
CA ALA A 175 15.48 -18.04 -19.36
C ALA A 175 15.79 -16.54 -19.53
N ALA A 176 15.24 -15.68 -18.67
CA ALA A 176 15.52 -14.24 -18.68
C ALA A 176 16.89 -13.88 -18.07
N GLY A 177 17.52 -14.82 -17.37
CA GLY A 177 18.77 -14.62 -16.64
C GLY A 177 18.57 -13.92 -15.29
N TYR A 178 19.62 -13.94 -14.45
CA TYR A 178 19.60 -13.39 -13.11
C TYR A 178 20.07 -11.93 -13.08
N ASN A 179 19.42 -11.05 -13.84
CA ASN A 179 19.76 -9.62 -13.87
C ASN A 179 18.50 -8.74 -13.94
N LEU A 180 18.21 -8.00 -12.86
CA LEU A 180 17.05 -7.09 -12.73
C LEU A 180 17.35 -5.64 -13.11
N ASP A 181 18.48 -5.39 -13.76
CA ASP A 181 18.85 -4.09 -14.28
C ASP A 181 17.78 -3.58 -15.28
N PRO A 182 17.24 -2.37 -15.10
CA PRO A 182 16.17 -1.85 -15.96
C PRO A 182 16.63 -1.54 -17.40
N THR A 183 17.94 -1.51 -17.64
CA THR A 183 18.57 -1.17 -18.93
C THR A 183 19.24 -2.36 -19.61
N THR A 184 19.73 -3.34 -18.86
CA THR A 184 20.46 -4.49 -19.42
C THR A 184 19.85 -5.85 -19.08
N GLY A 185 18.93 -5.93 -18.12
CA GLY A 185 18.30 -7.17 -17.67
C GLY A 185 17.27 -7.76 -18.64
N GLY A 186 16.94 -9.04 -18.49
CA GLY A 186 15.96 -9.76 -19.31
C GLY A 186 14.49 -9.49 -18.97
N TYR A 187 14.21 -8.61 -18.01
CA TYR A 187 12.86 -8.38 -17.47
C TYR A 187 12.17 -7.15 -18.04
N ARG A 188 12.72 -6.52 -19.09
CA ARG A 188 12.38 -5.15 -19.53
C ARG A 188 11.14 -5.05 -20.43
N THR A 189 10.65 -6.17 -20.94
CA THR A 189 9.51 -6.19 -21.86
C THR A 189 8.23 -6.50 -21.11
N ALA A 190 7.33 -5.53 -21.01
CA ALA A 190 6.05 -5.68 -20.32
C ALA A 190 5.22 -6.84 -20.88
N ASN A 191 4.74 -7.74 -20.01
CA ASN A 191 3.88 -8.85 -20.38
C ASN A 191 2.96 -9.20 -19.20
N ALA A 192 1.66 -9.39 -19.44
CA ALA A 192 0.68 -9.72 -18.40
C ALA A 192 0.28 -11.21 -18.38
N THR A 193 1.00 -12.07 -19.10
CA THR A 193 0.83 -13.53 -19.01
C THR A 193 1.44 -14.00 -17.69
N VAL A 194 0.66 -14.66 -16.85
CA VAL A 194 1.11 -15.12 -15.52
C VAL A 194 2.40 -15.94 -15.61
N GLY A 195 3.37 -15.60 -14.76
CA GLY A 195 4.66 -16.28 -14.68
C GLY A 195 5.70 -15.81 -15.70
N ASN A 196 5.37 -14.90 -16.62
CA ASN A 196 6.31 -14.37 -17.61
C ASN A 196 7.28 -13.35 -16.99
N ALA A 197 8.52 -13.26 -17.49
CA ALA A 197 9.52 -12.29 -17.02
C ALA A 197 9.01 -10.83 -17.10
N GLY A 198 8.17 -10.51 -18.09
CA GLY A 198 7.55 -9.20 -18.22
C GLY A 198 6.56 -8.82 -17.13
N ASN A 199 6.18 -9.76 -16.24
CA ASN A 199 5.34 -9.48 -15.07
C ASN A 199 6.03 -8.56 -14.06
N VAL A 200 7.37 -8.48 -14.08
CA VAL A 200 8.14 -7.55 -13.25
C VAL A 200 7.77 -6.10 -13.58
N LEU A 201 7.53 -5.77 -14.87
CA LEU A 201 7.01 -4.45 -15.27
C LEU A 201 5.48 -4.40 -15.23
N ARG A 202 4.80 -5.34 -15.88
CA ARG A 202 3.33 -5.32 -16.03
C ARG A 202 2.69 -6.49 -15.29
N PRO A 203 2.25 -6.30 -14.03
CA PRO A 203 1.66 -7.39 -13.27
C PRO A 203 0.30 -7.82 -13.86
N PRO A 204 0.01 -9.14 -13.95
CA PRO A 204 -1.33 -9.64 -14.22
C PRO A 204 -2.30 -9.30 -13.09
N LEU A 205 -3.62 -9.30 -13.37
CA LEU A 205 -4.63 -9.08 -12.33
C LEU A 205 -4.64 -10.18 -11.27
N ASP A 206 -4.27 -11.40 -11.65
CA ASP A 206 -4.22 -12.55 -10.74
C ASP A 206 -3.13 -12.43 -9.67
N THR A 207 -2.24 -11.44 -9.77
CA THR A 207 -1.16 -11.19 -8.81
C THR A 207 -1.43 -10.01 -7.88
N VAL A 208 -2.67 -9.51 -7.83
CA VAL A 208 -3.08 -8.53 -6.80
C VAL A 208 -2.90 -9.16 -5.43
N LEU A 209 -2.13 -8.48 -4.58
CA LEU A 209 -1.87 -8.89 -3.20
C LEU A 209 -2.80 -8.17 -2.22
N ALA A 210 -3.08 -6.88 -2.47
CA ALA A 210 -3.99 -6.10 -1.64
C ALA A 210 -4.62 -4.94 -2.41
N ASP A 211 -5.82 -4.60 -1.97
CA ASP A 211 -6.61 -3.48 -2.50
C ASP A 211 -6.41 -2.23 -1.64
N HIS A 212 -6.66 -1.08 -2.27
CA HIS A 212 -6.65 0.24 -1.65
C HIS A 212 -5.30 0.67 -1.04
N VAL A 213 -4.19 0.06 -1.49
CA VAL A 213 -2.83 0.47 -1.12
C VAL A 213 -2.42 1.65 -1.97
N VAL A 214 -2.49 2.86 -1.40
CA VAL A 214 -2.34 4.13 -2.12
C VAL A 214 -0.89 4.61 -2.18
N ASP A 215 -0.05 4.15 -1.25
CA ASP A 215 1.39 4.39 -1.27
C ASP A 215 2.16 3.16 -0.73
N PHE A 216 3.35 2.94 -1.28
CA PHE A 216 4.23 1.82 -0.95
C PHE A 216 5.68 2.29 -1.05
N GLY A 217 6.42 2.09 0.02
CA GLY A 217 7.78 2.58 0.18
C GLY A 217 8.71 1.56 0.78
N VAL A 218 9.99 1.67 0.43
CA VAL A 218 11.06 0.97 1.15
C VAL A 218 12.22 1.90 1.43
N ARG A 219 12.85 1.67 2.58
CA ARG A 219 14.16 2.23 2.93
C ARG A 219 15.15 1.08 3.12
N PHE A 220 16.32 1.22 2.53
CA PHE A 220 17.41 0.26 2.71
C PHE A 220 18.42 0.78 3.71
N PHE A 221 18.94 -0.15 4.51
CA PHE A 221 19.95 0.12 5.52
C PHE A 221 21.08 -0.87 5.39
N ARG A 222 22.29 -0.40 5.70
CA ARG A 222 23.47 -1.24 5.86
C ARG A 222 23.99 -1.09 7.29
N SER A 223 24.31 -2.20 7.92
CA SER A 223 25.02 -2.22 9.19
C SER A 223 26.45 -1.72 8.99
N ASN A 224 26.89 -0.87 9.91
CA ASN A 224 28.28 -0.53 10.14
C ASN A 224 28.63 -0.92 11.60
N ALA A 225 29.89 -0.86 11.99
CA ALA A 225 30.40 -1.29 13.30
C ALA A 225 29.63 -0.70 14.51
N THR A 226 28.93 0.43 14.35
CA THR A 226 28.27 1.16 15.44
C THR A 226 26.80 1.49 15.20
N ALA A 227 26.28 1.40 13.97
CA ALA A 227 24.91 1.81 13.64
C ALA A 227 24.41 1.25 12.30
N LEU A 228 23.08 1.30 12.09
CA LEU A 228 22.47 1.16 10.77
C LEU A 228 22.58 2.48 10.02
N ARG A 229 23.21 2.46 8.85
CA ARG A 229 23.35 3.61 7.96
C ARG A 229 22.32 3.52 6.82
N PRO A 230 21.61 4.62 6.50
CA PRO A 230 20.76 4.71 5.31
C PRO A 230 21.52 4.41 4.02
N LEU A 231 20.89 3.64 3.13
CA LEU A 231 21.43 3.27 1.83
C LEU A 231 20.52 3.71 0.68
N PHE A 232 19.20 3.66 0.88
CA PHE A 232 18.21 4.09 -0.11
C PHE A 232 16.94 4.56 0.59
N PRO A 233 16.31 5.66 0.18
CA PRO A 233 16.81 6.70 -0.73
C PRO A 233 17.76 7.64 0.04
N ALA A 234 19.07 7.44 -0.11
CA ALA A 234 20.06 8.18 0.68
C ALA A 234 21.25 8.61 -0.17
N THR A 235 21.81 9.77 0.18
CA THR A 235 23.06 10.24 -0.41
C THR A 235 24.22 9.29 -0.09
N PRO A 236 25.35 9.38 -0.81
CA PRO A 236 26.57 8.65 -0.45
C PRO A 236 27.13 8.99 0.94
N ALA A 237 26.63 10.02 1.63
CA ALA A 237 26.93 10.31 3.04
C ALA A 237 26.00 9.56 4.03
N GLY A 238 24.85 9.08 3.57
CA GLY A 238 23.84 8.41 4.40
C GLY A 238 22.72 9.33 4.88
N ASP A 239 22.50 10.46 4.21
CA ASP A 239 21.39 11.36 4.49
C ASP A 239 20.21 11.06 3.56
N TRP A 240 18.98 11.07 4.09
CA TRP A 240 17.79 10.90 3.27
C TRP A 240 17.69 12.00 2.20
N THR A 241 17.27 11.65 0.99
CA THR A 241 17.19 12.60 -0.14
C THR A 241 16.05 12.26 -1.10
N ASN A 242 15.53 13.29 -1.76
CA ASN A 242 14.55 13.16 -2.85
C ASN A 242 15.19 12.90 -4.22
N ASP A 243 16.52 12.99 -4.32
CA ASP A 243 17.22 12.91 -5.61
C ASP A 243 17.63 11.46 -5.97
N GLU A 244 17.85 10.61 -4.97
CA GLU A 244 18.29 9.22 -5.14
C GLU A 244 17.10 8.27 -5.25
N LEU A 245 16.55 8.17 -6.45
CA LEU A 245 15.29 7.45 -6.71
C LEU A 245 15.49 6.00 -7.15
N THR A 246 16.72 5.53 -7.39
CA THR A 246 16.98 4.13 -7.76
C THR A 246 18.18 3.57 -7.03
N HIS A 247 18.02 2.40 -6.43
CA HIS A 247 19.11 1.57 -5.91
C HIS A 247 19.15 0.26 -6.68
N LEU A 248 20.33 -0.08 -7.22
CA LEU A 248 20.57 -1.35 -7.92
C LEU A 248 21.58 -2.14 -7.10
N VAL A 249 21.19 -3.22 -6.43
CA VAL A 249 22.14 -4.06 -5.69
C VAL A 249 22.95 -4.90 -6.68
N ARG A 250 24.19 -4.50 -6.89
CA ARG A 250 25.18 -5.16 -7.77
C ARG A 250 26.41 -5.47 -6.93
N LEU A 251 26.82 -6.73 -6.93
CA LEU A 251 27.96 -7.23 -6.16
C LEU A 251 28.94 -7.91 -7.11
N GLY A 252 30.22 -7.62 -6.97
CA GLY A 252 31.26 -8.15 -7.84
C GLY A 252 31.17 -7.57 -9.25
N GLY A 253 32.22 -7.79 -10.05
CA GLY A 253 32.30 -7.31 -11.43
C GLY A 253 33.45 -6.31 -11.65
N SER A 254 34.29 -6.61 -12.63
CA SER A 254 35.40 -5.73 -12.99
C SER A 254 34.88 -4.43 -13.62
N GLY A 255 35.18 -3.28 -13.02
CA GLY A 255 34.91 -1.96 -13.61
C GLY A 255 33.54 -1.36 -13.33
N THR A 256 32.72 -1.99 -12.47
CA THR A 256 31.47 -1.41 -11.96
C THR A 256 31.63 -1.00 -10.51
N SER A 257 31.17 0.19 -10.14
CA SER A 257 31.05 0.56 -8.73
C SER A 257 30.01 -0.37 -8.08
N ASP A 258 30.47 -1.28 -7.22
CA ASP A 258 29.57 -2.12 -6.42
C ASP A 258 28.57 -1.24 -5.69
N SER A 259 27.30 -1.62 -5.77
CA SER A 259 26.23 -0.95 -5.05
C SER A 259 25.84 -1.85 -3.90
N ALA A 260 26.01 -1.33 -2.69
CA ALA A 260 26.00 -2.15 -1.48
C ALA A 260 24.71 -2.96 -1.33
N ARG A 261 24.88 -4.18 -0.83
CA ARG A 261 23.79 -5.01 -0.35
C ARG A 261 23.18 -4.39 0.92
N PRO A 262 21.84 -4.28 1.03
CA PRO A 262 21.20 -3.94 2.28
C PRO A 262 21.29 -5.09 3.30
N ASP A 263 21.45 -4.74 4.57
CA ASP A 263 21.36 -5.66 5.70
C ASP A 263 19.96 -5.65 6.33
N ALA A 264 19.25 -4.53 6.19
CA ALA A 264 17.87 -4.40 6.60
C ALA A 264 17.06 -3.57 5.60
N VAL A 265 15.78 -3.89 5.49
CA VAL A 265 14.80 -3.16 4.69
C VAL A 265 13.68 -2.73 5.62
N GLU A 266 13.37 -1.45 5.64
CA GLU A 266 12.14 -0.94 6.25
C GLU A 266 11.10 -0.72 5.17
N ILE A 267 9.90 -1.19 5.41
CA ILE A 267 8.80 -1.26 4.47
C ILE A 267 7.69 -0.39 4.99
N MET A 268 7.01 0.35 4.11
CA MET A 268 5.82 1.11 4.40
C MET A 268 4.74 0.78 3.38
N ILE A 269 3.53 0.51 3.87
CA ILE A 269 2.31 0.53 3.05
C ILE A 269 1.30 1.50 3.66
N ARG A 270 0.67 2.30 2.82
CA ARG A 270 -0.42 3.20 3.19
C ARG A 270 -1.71 2.68 2.58
N VAL A 271 -2.67 2.33 3.41
CA VAL A 271 -3.93 1.72 2.98
C VAL A 271 -5.09 2.67 3.27
N LEU A 272 -5.90 2.96 2.25
CA LEU A 272 -7.08 3.80 2.40
C LEU A 272 -8.15 3.07 3.21
N THR A 273 -8.90 3.85 3.99
CA THR A 273 -10.19 3.41 4.54
C THR A 273 -11.26 3.44 3.44
N ASP A 274 -12.38 2.73 3.62
CA ASP A 274 -13.52 2.77 2.69
C ASP A 274 -13.99 4.20 2.39
N GLU A 275 -13.97 5.06 3.43
CA GLU A 275 -14.27 6.48 3.28
C GLU A 275 -13.23 7.20 2.44
N GLY A 276 -11.95 6.91 2.67
CA GLY A 276 -10.85 7.45 1.88
C GLY A 276 -10.96 7.05 0.41
N VAL A 277 -11.27 5.78 0.12
CA VAL A 277 -11.52 5.29 -1.25
C VAL A 277 -12.64 6.11 -1.91
N ARG A 278 -13.77 6.28 -1.22
CA ARG A 278 -14.92 7.03 -1.73
C ARG A 278 -14.60 8.51 -1.97
N GLN A 279 -13.97 9.17 -1.01
CA GLN A 279 -13.60 10.58 -1.13
C GLN A 279 -12.55 10.80 -2.22
N LEU A 280 -11.52 9.96 -2.26
CA LEU A 280 -10.46 10.05 -3.26
C LEU A 280 -11.00 9.80 -4.67
N ARG A 281 -11.89 8.83 -4.84
CA ARG A 281 -12.56 8.57 -6.12
C ARG A 281 -13.34 9.78 -6.61
N ASN A 282 -14.11 10.42 -5.73
CA ASN A 282 -14.85 11.63 -6.06
C ASN A 282 -13.92 12.81 -6.34
N PHE A 283 -12.77 12.91 -5.66
CA PHE A 283 -11.77 13.93 -5.95
C PHE A 283 -11.12 13.71 -7.33
N GLU A 284 -10.73 12.47 -7.63
CA GLU A 284 -10.05 12.07 -8.86
C GLU A 284 -10.94 12.15 -10.10
N ASN A 285 -12.23 11.82 -9.93
CA ASN A 285 -13.27 11.88 -10.93
C ASN A 285 -14.51 12.58 -10.35
N PRO A 286 -14.51 13.93 -10.32
CA PRO A 286 -15.58 14.73 -9.73
C PRO A 286 -16.95 14.45 -10.33
N PRO A 287 -17.96 14.06 -9.52
CA PRO A 287 -19.35 14.09 -9.97
C PRO A 287 -19.82 15.55 -10.19
N PRO A 288 -20.89 15.78 -10.97
CA PRO A 288 -21.44 17.12 -11.17
C PRO A 288 -21.74 17.82 -9.84
N GLY A 289 -21.27 19.07 -9.70
CA GLY A 289 -21.46 19.87 -8.48
C GLY A 289 -20.50 19.58 -7.32
N TYR A 290 -19.51 18.68 -7.51
CA TYR A 290 -18.47 18.44 -6.50
C TYR A 290 -17.55 19.65 -6.32
N THR A 291 -17.44 20.13 -5.09
CA THR A 291 -16.45 21.11 -4.66
C THR A 291 -15.39 20.43 -3.82
N SER A 292 -14.12 20.52 -4.23
CA SER A 292 -13.04 19.96 -3.42
C SER A 292 -12.65 20.90 -2.29
N THR A 293 -12.52 20.38 -1.09
CA THR A 293 -11.82 21.02 0.02
C THR A 293 -10.47 20.31 0.21
N GLY A 294 -9.36 21.01 -0.01
CA GLY A 294 -8.00 20.45 0.15
C GLY A 294 -7.41 19.80 -1.10
N THR A 295 -6.26 19.15 -0.89
CA THR A 295 -5.46 18.45 -1.88
C THR A 295 -5.76 16.95 -1.90
N TRP A 296 -5.23 16.24 -2.91
CA TRP A 296 -5.28 14.78 -2.96
C TRP A 296 -4.65 14.14 -1.71
N TRP A 297 -3.52 14.70 -1.25
CA TRP A 297 -2.81 14.20 -0.07
C TRP A 297 -3.54 14.50 1.24
N ASP A 298 -4.30 15.59 1.32
CA ASP A 298 -5.11 15.87 2.53
C ASP A 298 -6.13 14.74 2.77
N ILE A 299 -6.80 14.29 1.71
CA ILE A 299 -7.73 13.15 1.77
C ILE A 299 -6.98 11.89 2.21
N VAL A 300 -5.83 11.60 1.59
CA VAL A 300 -5.05 10.41 1.90
C VAL A 300 -4.55 10.42 3.34
N VAL A 301 -3.98 11.52 3.82
CA VAL A 301 -3.47 11.64 5.20
C VAL A 301 -4.62 11.50 6.21
N GLN A 302 -5.78 12.09 5.93
CA GLN A 302 -6.94 12.02 6.83
C GLN A 302 -7.62 10.64 6.85
N HIS A 303 -7.65 9.94 5.71
CA HIS A 303 -8.47 8.75 5.51
C HIS A 303 -7.67 7.48 5.14
N SER A 304 -6.42 7.39 5.56
CA SER A 304 -5.59 6.19 5.44
C SER A 304 -4.98 5.74 6.76
N HIS A 305 -4.47 4.52 6.77
CA HIS A 305 -3.63 3.98 7.83
C HIS A 305 -2.29 3.55 7.25
N VAL A 306 -1.21 3.84 7.98
CA VAL A 306 0.15 3.47 7.60
C VAL A 306 0.60 2.29 8.43
N TYR A 307 1.19 1.31 7.77
CA TYR A 307 1.78 0.14 8.40
C TYR A 307 3.22 0.04 7.96
N THR A 308 4.12 -0.12 8.94
CA THR A 308 5.55 -0.23 8.69
C THR A 308 6.09 -1.53 9.27
N ARG A 309 7.14 -2.06 8.65
CA ARG A 309 7.89 -3.21 9.17
C ARG A 309 9.34 -3.13 8.77
N ARG A 310 10.24 -3.43 9.72
CA ARG A 310 11.66 -3.62 9.43
C ARG A 310 11.98 -5.11 9.34
N VAL A 311 12.62 -5.50 8.25
CA VAL A 311 13.04 -6.87 7.95
C VAL A 311 14.56 -6.89 7.87
N VAL A 312 15.19 -7.80 8.60
CA VAL A 312 16.62 -8.07 8.48
C VAL A 312 16.81 -9.10 7.38
N LEU A 313 17.69 -8.81 6.43
CA LEU A 313 18.00 -9.71 5.32
C LEU A 313 18.94 -10.82 5.78
N PRO A 314 18.84 -12.03 5.20
CA PRO A 314 19.67 -13.16 5.62
C PRO A 314 21.14 -12.84 5.37
N GLN A 315 22.02 -12.96 6.36
CA GLN A 315 23.46 -12.84 6.07
C GLN A 315 23.91 -14.10 5.33
N GLY A 316 24.13 -13.97 4.02
CA GLY A 316 24.70 -15.05 3.21
C GLY A 316 26.18 -15.18 3.54
N ALA A 317 26.68 -16.40 3.71
CA ALA A 317 28.11 -16.66 3.79
C ALA A 317 28.77 -16.14 2.51
N SER A 318 29.70 -15.20 2.67
CA SER A 318 30.65 -14.75 1.64
C SER A 318 31.34 -15.93 0.97
#